data_AF-F1W1Y3-F1
#
_entry.id   AF-F1W1Y3-F1
#
_cell.length_a   1.000
_cell.length_b   1.000
_cell.length_c   1.000
_cell.angle_alpha   90.00
_cell.angle_beta   90.00
_cell.angle_gamma   90.00
#
_symmetry.space_group_name_H-M   'P 1'
#
loop_
_entity.id
_entity.type
_entity.pdbx_description
1 polymer ?
#
loop_
_entity_poly.entity_id
_entity_poly.type
_entity_poly.pdbx_seq_one_letter_code
_entity_poly.pdbx_strand_id
1 'polypeptide(L)' 'MSLHRICHRQIHALFTETELARQFSTVEQLKQQDEMSRFLKWVKTKPNDFFEKSRKSARLRSK' A
#
# COMPACT_ATOMS: atom_id res chain seq x y z
N MET A 1 -16.59 1.93 -2.76
CA MET A 1 -15.36 2.73 -2.56
C MET A 1 -14.36 2.41 -3.67
N SER A 2 -14.07 3.35 -4.59
CA SER A 2 -13.15 3.09 -5.70
C SER A 2 -11.71 3.46 -5.31
N LEU A 3 -10.97 2.48 -4.77
CA LEU A 3 -9.51 2.57 -4.72
C LEU A 3 -8.95 1.99 -6.04
N HIS A 4 -8.00 2.66 -6.67
CA HIS A 4 -7.33 2.11 -7.85
C HIS A 4 -6.69 0.75 -7.51
N ARG A 5 -6.72 -0.18 -8.46
CA ARG A 5 -6.21 -1.56 -8.26
C ARG A 5 -4.76 -1.59 -7.78
N ILE A 6 -3.92 -0.66 -8.28
CA ILE A 6 -2.51 -0.56 -7.88
C ILE A 6 -2.35 -0.15 -6.42
N CYS A 7 -3.13 0.84 -5.97
CA CYS A 7 -3.09 1.30 -4.58
C CYS A 7 -3.57 0.21 -3.61
N HIS A 8 -4.65 -0.49 -3.96
CA HIS A 8 -5.14 -1.62 -3.16
C HIS A 8 -4.10 -2.74 -3.05
N ARG A 9 -3.51 -3.12 -4.19
CA ARG A 9 -2.46 -4.16 -4.23
C ARG A 9 -1.24 -3.77 -3.41
N GLN A 10 -0.83 -2.50 -3.45
CA GLN A 10 0.31 -2.05 -2.67
C GLN A 10 0.06 -2.14 -1.16
N ILE A 11 -1.13 -1.77 -0.69
CA ILE A 11 -1.48 -1.88 0.73
C ILE A 11 -1.27 -3.33 1.21
N HIS A 12 -1.77 -4.31 0.47
CA HIS A 12 -1.59 -5.74 0.78
C HIS A 12 -0.18 -6.30 0.49
N ALA A 13 0.62 -5.59 -0.30
CA ALA A 13 2.02 -5.94 -0.51
C ALA A 13 2.92 -5.45 0.63
N LEU A 14 2.52 -4.37 1.32
CA LEU A 14 3.25 -3.81 2.45
C LEU A 14 2.75 -4.38 3.79
N PHE A 15 1.44 -4.53 3.97
CA PHE A 15 0.83 -4.89 5.26
C PHE A 15 -0.02 -6.17 5.17
N THR A 16 -0.02 -6.93 6.26
CA THR A 16 -0.96 -8.05 6.46
C THR A 16 -2.34 -7.53 6.86
N GLU A 17 -3.39 -8.33 6.65
CA GLU A 17 -4.75 -8.02 7.12
C GLU A 17 -4.81 -7.76 8.62
N THR A 18 -4.05 -8.52 9.41
CA THR A 18 -3.96 -8.34 10.87
C THR A 18 -3.34 -6.98 11.24
N GLU A 19 -2.31 -6.54 10.53
CA GLU A 19 -1.69 -5.21 10.74
C GLU A 19 -2.65 -4.09 10.35
N LEU A 20 -3.37 -4.23 9.23
CA LEU A 20 -4.41 -3.29 8.82
C LEU A 20 -5.53 -3.20 9.86
N ALA A 21 -6.00 -4.32 10.37
CA ALA A 21 -7.08 -4.35 11.35
C ALA A 21 -6.68 -3.79 12.72
N ARG A 22 -5.45 -4.06 13.17
CA ARG A 22 -5.03 -3.75 14.55
C ARG A 22 -4.20 -2.47 14.69
N GLN A 23 -3.36 -2.15 13.72
CA GLN A 23 -2.35 -1.08 13.82
C GLN A 23 -2.61 0.06 12.82
N PHE A 24 -3.18 -0.25 11.66
CA PHE A 24 -3.40 0.71 10.57
C PHE A 24 -4.88 0.76 10.15
N SER A 25 -5.77 0.88 11.14
CA SER A 25 -7.22 0.87 10.94
C SER A 25 -7.76 2.17 10.31
N THR A 26 -6.91 3.19 10.17
CA THR A 26 -7.23 4.47 9.54
C THR A 26 -6.28 4.79 8.37
N VAL A 27 -6.75 5.61 7.42
CA VAL A 27 -5.96 6.02 6.26
C VAL A 27 -4.76 6.89 6.69
N GLU A 28 -4.92 7.68 7.74
CA GLU A 28 -3.91 8.56 8.32
C GLU A 28 -2.72 7.74 8.86
N GLN A 29 -3.02 6.66 9.59
CA GLN A 29 -2.00 5.73 10.10
C GLN A 29 -1.24 5.04 8.97
N LEU A 30 -1.93 4.65 7.89
CA LEU A 30 -1.29 4.10 6.70
C LEU A 30 -0.33 5.11 6.05
N LYS A 31 -0.75 6.38 5.91
CA LYS A 31 0.06 7.44 5.29
C LYS A 31 1.32 7.78 6.08
N GLN A 32 1.32 7.57 7.40
CA GLN A 32 2.48 7.80 8.26
C GLN A 32 3.59 6.77 8.09
N GLN A 33 3.31 5.60 7.50
CA GLN A 33 4.33 4.58 7.27
C GLN A 33 5.29 5.00 6.15
N ASP A 34 6.59 4.90 6.40
CA ASP A 34 7.62 5.33 5.44
C ASP A 34 7.49 4.65 4.08
N GLU A 35 7.24 3.34 4.06
CA GLU A 35 7.05 2.57 2.82
C GLU A 35 5.81 3.04 2.05
N MET A 36 4.72 3.38 2.75
CA MET A 36 3.51 3.91 2.15
C MET A 36 3.71 5.34 1.64
N SER A 37 4.35 6.21 2.41
CA SER A 37 4.63 7.60 2.00
C SER A 37 5.49 7.65 0.74
N ARG A 38 6.50 6.79 0.62
CA ARG A 38 7.31 6.62 -0.60
C ARG A 38 6.46 6.18 -1.79
N PHE A 39 5.60 5.18 -1.59
CA PHE A 39 4.67 4.75 -2.63
C PHE A 39 3.70 5.86 -3.06
N LEU A 40 3.13 6.61 -2.12
CA LEU A 40 2.20 7.70 -2.40
C LEU A 40 2.86 8.82 -3.21
N LYS A 41 4.09 9.19 -2.86
CA LYS A 41 4.88 10.17 -3.64
C LYS A 41 5.13 9.68 -5.06
N TRP A 42 5.46 8.41 -5.21
CA TRP A 42 5.72 7.81 -6.51
C TRP A 42 4.45 7.67 -7.36
N VAL A 43 3.35 7.14 -6.81
CA VAL A 43 2.09 6.91 -7.56
C VAL A 43 1.43 8.22 -7.97
N LYS A 44 1.62 9.32 -7.20
CA LYS A 44 1.13 10.65 -7.56
C LYS A 44 1.70 11.16 -8.88
N THR A 45 2.85 10.65 -9.32
CA THR A 45 3.49 11.02 -10.60
C THR A 45 2.96 10.23 -11.80
N LYS A 46 2.00 9.32 -11.59
CA LYS A 46 1.53 8.37 -12.61
C LYS A 46 0.11 8.73 -13.08
N PRO A 47 -0.25 8.45 -14.35
CA PRO A 47 -1.60 8.66 -14.84
C PRO A 47 -2.61 7.72 -14.17
N ASN A 48 -3.89 8.07 -14.20
CA ASN A 48 -4.95 7.32 -13.51
C ASN A 48 -5.11 5.87 -14.01
N ASP A 49 -4.81 5.63 -15.29
CA ASP A 49 -4.87 4.29 -15.92
C ASP A 49 -3.59 3.47 -15.74
N PHE A 50 -2.63 3.98 -14.95
CA PHE A 50 -1.34 3.31 -14.76
C PHE A 50 -1.50 1.98 -14.02
N PHE A 51 -0.96 0.92 -14.61
CA PHE A 51 -0.97 -0.42 -14.06
C PHE A 51 0.45 -0.95 -13.90
N GLU A 52 0.78 -1.39 -12.69
CA GLU A 52 2.03 -2.09 -12.40
C GLU A 52 1.79 -3.24 -11.41
N LYS A 53 2.60 -4.29 -11.53
CA LYS A 53 2.53 -5.45 -10.63
C LYS A 53 3.18 -5.08 -9.31
N SER A 54 2.38 -5.02 -8.24
CA SER A 54 2.92 -4.95 -6.87
C SER A 54 3.45 -6.32 -6.44
N ARG A 55 4.64 -6.35 -5.86
CA ARG A 55 5.25 -7.55 -5.24
C ARG A 55 5.23 -7.39 -3.72
N LYS A 56 4.90 -8.46 -3.00
CA LYS A 56 4.97 -8.49 -1.53
C LYS A 56 6.36 -8.07 -1.06
N SER A 57 6.41 -7.21 -0.03
CA SER A 57 7.65 -6.80 0.61
C SER A 57 8.39 -8.02 1.16
N ALA A 58 9.71 -7.93 1.29
CA ALA A 58 10.51 -8.99 1.88
C ALA A 58 9.98 -9.37 3.28
N ARG A 59 9.54 -8.37 4.06
CA ARG A 59 8.91 -8.54 5.37
C ARG A 59 7.70 -9.48 5.32
N LEU A 60 6.82 -9.33 4.33
CA LEU A 60 5.63 -10.18 4.19
C LEU A 60 5.92 -11.54 3.57
N ARG A 61 7.06 -11.72 2.89
CA ARG A 61 7.45 -13.00 2.30
C ARG A 61 8.15 -13.92 3.29
N SER A 62 8.76 -13.35 4.32
CA SER A 62 9.49 -14.07 5.37
C SER A 62 8.63 -14.38 6.60
N LYS A 63 7.34 -14.06 6.56
CA LYS A 63 6.35 -14.25 7.63
C LYS A 63 5.31 -15.26 7.17
#